data_AF-A0A939KY65-F1
#
_entry.id   AF-A0A939KY65-F1
#
_cell.length_a   1.000
_cell.length_b   1.000
_cell.length_c   1.000
_cell.angle_alpha   90.00
_cell.angle_beta   90.00
_cell.angle_gamma   90.00
#
_symmetry.space_group_name_H-M   'P 1'
#
loop_
_entity.id
_entity.type
_entity.pdbx_description
1 polymer ?
#
loop_
_entity_poly.entity_id
_entity_poly.type
_entity_poly.pdbx_seq_one_letter_code
_entity_poly.pdbx_strand_id
1 'polypeptide(L)'
;GRVPFRAEHQAGILEPPQARAQLAAFDLADGVGREGLRTLLRRWTAAAERLTAGEPAEEFDNQVALDAGPSSLTVTLGFGATLFDKAGLADRRPAALEPLPAFPGEALDPARGEGDLFVQIGADDALVAVHALRVLQRLAAGTAALRWQSAGFARTPGAAARPVTARNLMGQVDGTNNPKPSEDGFAAKVFCQAGGDQPGWLAGGSYLVFRRIRMLLDHWEELPVDRQERVIGRRKSDGSPLNAPAGSGEGTPVDLSAQGADGALAIPSDAHVRVAAPASNGGAAMLRRGFSYHDGLLPDGSPDAGLLFLAFQADPRKGFTPVQRKLSRGDGLSRFLRHEASGLYAVPPGPPTGGYLGQQLLEG
;
A
#
# COMPACT_ATOMS: atom_id res chain seq x y z
N GLY A 1 11.24 15.49 7.08
CA GLY A 1 11.35 16.63 6.14
C GLY A 1 9.95 17.08 5.74
N ARG A 2 9.81 18.02 4.78
CA ARG A 2 8.50 18.31 4.16
C ARG A 2 8.37 17.53 2.85
N VAL A 3 7.21 16.95 2.58
CA VAL A 3 6.87 16.37 1.27
C VAL A 3 5.88 17.30 0.56
N PRO A 4 6.05 17.61 -0.73
CA PRO A 4 5.09 18.44 -1.46
C PRO A 4 3.70 17.78 -1.52
N PHE A 5 2.65 18.54 -1.16
CA PHE A 5 1.26 18.08 -1.27
C PHE A 5 0.72 18.19 -2.70
N ARG A 6 1.06 19.29 -3.39
CA ARG A 6 0.66 19.54 -4.79
C ARG A 6 1.78 19.10 -5.73
N ALA A 7 1.53 18.03 -6.48
CA ALA A 7 2.39 17.48 -7.51
C ALA A 7 1.53 16.77 -8.57
N GLU A 8 2.15 16.26 -9.63
CA GLU A 8 1.44 15.50 -10.68
C GLU A 8 0.76 14.25 -10.09
N HIS A 9 1.48 13.50 -9.25
CA HIS A 9 0.99 12.35 -8.53
C HIS A 9 0.76 12.70 -7.06
N GLN A 10 -0.22 12.08 -6.40
CA GLN A 10 -0.36 12.24 -4.95
C GLN A 10 0.88 11.73 -4.23
N ALA A 11 1.27 12.43 -3.17
CA ALA A 11 2.28 11.96 -2.23
C ALA A 11 1.81 10.68 -1.51
N GLY A 12 2.76 9.91 -0.97
CA GLY A 12 2.53 8.60 -0.35
C GLY A 12 2.59 7.42 -1.33
N ILE A 13 2.96 7.65 -2.59
CA ILE A 13 3.14 6.62 -3.61
C ILE A 13 4.63 6.35 -3.86
N LEU A 14 5.38 7.39 -4.21
CA LEU A 14 6.79 7.29 -4.61
C LEU A 14 7.75 7.53 -3.44
N GLU A 15 7.28 8.22 -2.40
CA GLU A 15 8.08 8.55 -1.23
C GLU A 15 8.50 7.27 -0.49
N PRO A 16 9.69 7.27 0.13
CA PRO A 16 10.12 6.18 1.00
C PRO A 16 9.05 5.86 2.07
N PRO A 17 8.92 4.58 2.51
CA PRO A 17 8.04 4.24 3.62
C PRO A 17 8.41 5.06 4.87
N GLN A 18 7.43 5.75 5.46
CA GLN A 18 7.64 6.50 6.70
C GLN A 18 7.57 5.60 7.94
N ALA A 19 8.06 6.09 9.08
CA ALA A 19 8.08 5.29 10.32
C ALA A 19 6.69 4.86 10.81
N ARG A 20 5.64 5.65 10.54
CA ARG A 20 4.27 5.44 11.01
C ARG A 20 3.29 5.56 9.85
N ALA A 21 2.28 4.70 9.85
CA ALA A 21 1.14 4.78 8.95
C ALA A 21 -0.19 4.69 9.71
N GLN A 22 -1.18 5.46 9.25
CA GLN A 22 -2.57 5.34 9.63
C GLN A 22 -3.37 5.15 8.34
N LEU A 23 -3.96 3.96 8.19
CA LEU A 23 -4.81 3.60 7.06
C LEU A 23 -6.25 3.62 7.55
N ALA A 24 -7.14 4.23 6.78
CA ALA A 24 -8.55 4.28 7.12
C ALA A 24 -9.41 4.22 5.86
N ALA A 25 -10.56 3.57 5.96
CA ALA A 25 -11.62 3.74 4.97
C ALA A 25 -12.86 4.35 5.61
N PHE A 26 -13.64 5.04 4.79
CA PHE A 26 -14.87 5.70 5.19
C PHE A 26 -16.00 5.32 4.24
N ASP A 27 -17.20 5.16 4.80
CA ASP A 27 -18.43 5.00 4.03
C ASP A 27 -19.21 6.32 4.06
N LEU A 28 -19.71 6.77 2.92
CA LEU A 28 -20.61 7.92 2.83
C LEU A 28 -21.87 7.66 3.66
N ALA A 29 -22.32 8.69 4.38
CA ALA A 29 -23.57 8.65 5.11
C ALA A 29 -24.77 8.61 4.14
N ASP A 30 -25.89 8.09 4.61
CA ASP A 30 -27.11 8.01 3.81
C ASP A 30 -27.57 9.39 3.32
N GLY A 31 -27.92 9.49 2.04
CA GLY A 31 -28.33 10.75 1.40
C GLY A 31 -27.18 11.68 0.98
N VAL A 32 -25.93 11.34 1.31
CA VAL A 32 -24.76 12.09 0.83
C VAL A 32 -24.43 11.71 -0.61
N GLY A 33 -24.81 12.60 -1.54
CA GLY A 33 -24.46 12.50 -2.96
C GLY A 33 -23.20 13.27 -3.34
N ARG A 34 -23.06 13.54 -4.65
CA ARG A 34 -21.92 14.24 -5.26
C ARG A 34 -21.51 15.55 -4.58
N GLU A 35 -22.48 16.39 -4.19
CA GLU A 35 -22.19 17.70 -3.57
C GLU A 35 -21.62 17.58 -2.16
N GLY A 36 -22.15 16.67 -1.34
CA GLY A 36 -21.61 16.41 -0.01
C GLY A 36 -20.18 15.85 -0.08
N LEU A 37 -19.94 14.92 -1.02
CA LEU A 37 -18.60 14.43 -1.31
C LEU A 37 -17.66 15.56 -1.75
N ARG A 38 -18.09 16.44 -2.67
CA ARG A 38 -17.30 17.60 -3.11
C ARG A 38 -16.89 18.48 -1.94
N THR A 39 -17.82 18.82 -1.06
CA THR A 39 -17.53 19.62 0.15
C THR A 39 -16.53 18.92 1.06
N LEU A 40 -16.69 17.62 1.29
CA LEU A 40 -15.74 16.84 2.09
C LEU A 40 -14.33 16.85 1.50
N LEU A 41 -14.19 16.58 0.20
CA LEU A 41 -12.88 16.52 -0.44
C LEU A 41 -12.16 17.87 -0.45
N ARG A 42 -12.89 18.98 -0.56
CA ARG A 42 -12.33 20.33 -0.41
C ARG A 42 -11.80 20.57 1.00
N ARG A 43 -12.58 20.21 2.03
CA ARG A 43 -12.17 20.34 3.44
C ARG A 43 -10.96 19.46 3.77
N TRP A 44 -10.98 18.20 3.33
CA TRP A 44 -9.86 17.28 3.49
C TRP A 44 -8.59 17.77 2.77
N THR A 45 -8.72 18.29 1.55
CA THR A 45 -7.58 18.85 0.81
C THR A 45 -6.97 20.03 1.55
N ALA A 46 -7.78 20.99 1.99
CA ALA A 46 -7.30 22.16 2.72
C ALA A 46 -6.58 21.76 4.02
N ALA A 47 -7.15 20.83 4.79
CA ALA A 47 -6.52 20.32 6.00
C ALA A 47 -5.21 19.58 5.70
N ALA A 48 -5.21 18.67 4.72
CA ALA A 48 -4.03 17.90 4.34
C ALA A 48 -2.89 18.80 3.85
N GLU A 49 -3.18 19.82 3.04
CA GLU A 49 -2.19 20.78 2.55
C GLU A 49 -1.49 21.53 3.69
N ARG A 50 -2.25 22.01 4.67
CA ARG A 50 -1.72 22.69 5.85
C ARG A 50 -0.90 21.75 6.73
N LEU A 51 -1.46 20.59 7.08
CA LEU A 51 -0.82 19.62 7.96
C LEU A 51 0.51 19.12 7.37
N THR A 52 0.55 18.82 6.06
CA THR A 52 1.78 18.38 5.38
C THR A 52 2.83 19.50 5.25
N ALA A 53 2.43 20.76 5.42
CA ALA A 53 3.35 21.89 5.57
C ALA A 53 3.83 22.11 7.03
N GLY A 54 3.33 21.32 7.99
CA GLY A 54 3.60 21.51 9.42
C GLY A 54 2.77 22.65 10.03
N GLU A 55 1.69 23.05 9.37
CA GLU A 55 0.78 24.09 9.85
C GLU A 55 -0.44 23.46 10.53
N PRO A 56 -1.03 24.12 11.55
CA PRO A 56 -2.24 23.64 12.19
C PRO A 56 -3.42 23.63 11.23
N ALA A 57 -4.35 22.69 11.42
CA ALA A 57 -5.60 22.66 10.65
C ALA A 57 -6.50 23.85 11.03
N GLU A 58 -7.32 24.34 10.10
CA GLU A 58 -8.26 25.44 10.40
C GLU A 58 -9.38 25.01 11.34
N GLU A 59 -9.86 23.78 11.17
CA GLU A 59 -10.91 23.18 11.99
C GLU A 59 -10.36 21.94 12.71
N PHE A 60 -10.80 21.75 13.96
CA PHE A 60 -10.51 20.55 14.77
C PHE A 60 -9.03 20.29 15.08
N ASP A 61 -8.16 21.27 14.90
CA ASP A 61 -6.80 21.20 15.47
C ASP A 61 -6.90 21.04 16.99
N ASN A 62 -6.11 20.10 17.52
CA ASN A 62 -6.14 19.72 18.92
C ASN A 62 -4.76 19.80 19.58
N GLN A 63 -3.79 20.46 18.92
CA GLN A 63 -2.43 20.67 19.40
C GLN A 63 -1.61 19.38 19.66
N VAL A 64 -2.10 18.19 19.26
CA VAL A 64 -1.35 16.93 19.45
C VAL A 64 -0.02 16.93 18.70
N ALA A 65 0.02 17.58 17.54
CA ALA A 65 1.23 17.75 16.73
C ALA A 65 1.93 19.10 16.95
N LEU A 66 1.57 19.85 18.00
CA LEU A 66 2.23 21.10 18.33
C LEU A 66 3.74 20.85 18.57
N ASP A 67 4.58 21.84 18.23
CA ASP A 67 6.04 21.80 18.32
C ASP A 67 6.74 20.84 17.33
N ALA A 68 6.02 19.92 16.70
CA ALA A 68 6.57 19.07 15.66
C ALA A 68 6.70 19.82 14.33
N GLY A 69 7.76 19.51 13.58
CA GLY A 69 7.81 19.85 12.15
C GLY A 69 6.89 18.94 11.31
N PRO A 70 6.90 19.08 9.98
CA PRO A 70 6.03 18.29 9.10
C PRO A 70 6.27 16.78 9.15
N SER A 71 7.39 16.32 9.69
CA SER A 71 7.72 14.90 9.91
C SER A 71 7.45 13.98 8.71
N SER A 72 7.75 14.46 7.50
CA SER A 72 7.55 13.77 6.23
C SER A 72 6.09 13.33 6.02
N LEU A 73 5.13 14.06 6.60
CA LEU A 73 3.71 13.75 6.51
C LEU A 73 3.26 13.73 5.05
N THR A 74 2.54 12.68 4.68
CA THR A 74 1.80 12.56 3.42
C THR A 74 0.38 12.11 3.69
N VAL A 75 -0.57 12.62 2.90
CA VAL A 75 -1.96 12.18 2.89
C VAL A 75 -2.32 11.78 1.47
N THR A 76 -2.76 10.54 1.28
CA THR A 76 -3.18 9.98 -0.01
C THR A 76 -4.65 9.59 0.07
N LEU A 77 -5.44 10.01 -0.92
CA LEU A 77 -6.86 9.69 -1.05
C LEU A 77 -7.09 8.67 -2.17
N GLY A 78 -7.96 7.69 -1.93
CA GLY A 78 -8.48 6.76 -2.94
C GLY A 78 -10.00 6.63 -2.90
N PHE A 79 -10.58 6.18 -4.00
CA PHE A 79 -12.02 5.97 -4.18
C PHE A 79 -12.32 4.48 -4.39
N GLY A 80 -13.15 3.90 -3.54
CA GLY A 80 -13.63 2.52 -3.69
C GLY A 80 -14.78 2.42 -4.68
N ALA A 81 -15.05 1.20 -5.15
CA ALA A 81 -16.04 0.94 -6.19
C ALA A 81 -17.47 1.40 -5.83
N THR A 82 -17.85 1.31 -4.54
CA THR A 82 -19.18 1.65 -4.02
C THR A 82 -19.44 3.16 -3.95
N LEU A 83 -18.38 3.98 -3.89
CA LEU A 83 -18.50 5.44 -3.91
C LEU A 83 -19.26 5.93 -5.14
N PHE A 84 -18.94 5.34 -6.30
CA PHE A 84 -19.46 5.80 -7.58
C PHE A 84 -20.97 5.65 -7.67
N ASP A 85 -21.53 4.56 -7.13
CA ASP A 85 -22.97 4.36 -7.11
C ASP A 85 -23.65 5.33 -6.12
N LYS A 86 -23.09 5.49 -4.91
CA LYS A 86 -23.63 6.39 -3.87
C LYS A 86 -23.57 7.87 -4.24
N ALA A 87 -22.52 8.28 -4.95
CA ALA A 87 -22.33 9.67 -5.37
C ALA A 87 -23.00 10.01 -6.71
N GLY A 88 -23.65 9.04 -7.38
CA GLY A 88 -24.27 9.26 -8.70
C GLY A 88 -23.24 9.47 -9.82
N LEU A 89 -22.17 8.68 -9.80
CA LEU A 89 -21.01 8.72 -10.69
C LEU A 89 -20.72 7.35 -11.32
N ALA A 90 -21.72 6.47 -11.43
CA ALA A 90 -21.55 5.10 -11.92
C ALA A 90 -20.94 5.05 -13.34
N ASP A 91 -21.28 6.01 -14.20
CA ASP A 91 -20.73 6.21 -15.54
C ASP A 91 -19.24 6.61 -15.54
N ARG A 92 -18.72 7.10 -14.42
CA ARG A 92 -17.33 7.51 -14.22
C ARG A 92 -16.48 6.44 -13.53
N ARG A 93 -17.08 5.32 -13.11
CA ARG A 93 -16.38 4.22 -12.44
C ARG A 93 -15.41 3.55 -13.41
N PRO A 94 -14.10 3.50 -13.10
CA PRO A 94 -13.15 2.77 -13.93
C PRO A 94 -13.46 1.27 -13.94
N ALA A 95 -13.37 0.61 -15.10
CA ALA A 95 -13.59 -0.83 -15.21
C ALA A 95 -12.59 -1.64 -14.37
N ALA A 96 -11.38 -1.12 -14.16
CA ALA A 96 -10.37 -1.75 -13.32
C ALA A 96 -10.66 -1.70 -11.80
N LEU A 97 -11.74 -1.04 -11.36
CA LEU A 97 -12.30 -1.15 -10.00
C LEU A 97 -13.27 -2.32 -9.81
N GLU A 98 -13.38 -3.23 -10.77
CA GLU A 98 -14.08 -4.50 -10.56
C GLU A 98 -13.55 -5.22 -9.30
N PRO A 99 -14.43 -5.92 -8.55
CA PRO A 99 -14.03 -6.64 -7.37
C PRO A 99 -12.86 -7.59 -7.64
N LEU A 100 -11.88 -7.60 -6.73
CA LEU A 100 -10.80 -8.59 -6.78
C LEU A 100 -11.41 -10.00 -6.72
N PRO A 101 -10.88 -10.98 -7.50
CA PRO A 101 -11.41 -12.33 -7.46
C PRO A 101 -11.14 -12.95 -6.08
N ALA A 102 -11.97 -13.90 -5.68
CA ALA A 102 -11.67 -14.72 -4.50
C ALA A 102 -10.40 -15.55 -4.75
N PHE A 103 -9.49 -15.52 -3.79
CA PHE A 103 -8.26 -16.31 -3.81
C PHE A 103 -8.33 -17.44 -2.77
N PRO A 104 -7.81 -18.64 -3.07
CA PRO A 104 -7.73 -19.72 -2.09
C PRO A 104 -6.97 -19.30 -0.81
N GLY A 105 -7.47 -19.74 0.35
CA GLY A 105 -6.83 -19.52 1.65
C GLY A 105 -7.08 -18.15 2.27
N GLU A 106 -7.87 -17.28 1.64
CA GLU A 106 -8.31 -16.02 2.25
C GLU A 106 -9.29 -16.25 3.40
N ALA A 107 -9.20 -15.39 4.41
CA ALA A 107 -10.13 -15.31 5.54
C ALA A 107 -10.55 -13.85 5.74
N LEU A 108 -11.06 -13.21 4.69
CA LEU A 108 -11.36 -11.78 4.68
C LEU A 108 -12.51 -11.45 5.65
N ASP A 109 -12.28 -10.50 6.54
CA ASP A 109 -13.31 -9.83 7.32
C ASP A 109 -13.84 -8.63 6.50
N PRO A 110 -15.11 -8.69 6.02
CA PRO A 110 -15.67 -7.62 5.22
C PRO A 110 -15.80 -6.30 5.99
N ALA A 111 -15.84 -6.31 7.32
CA ALA A 111 -15.91 -5.09 8.13
C ALA A 111 -14.56 -4.34 8.20
N ARG A 112 -13.46 -5.00 7.84
CA ARG A 112 -12.08 -4.46 7.94
C ARG A 112 -11.46 -4.14 6.58
N GLY A 113 -12.24 -4.28 5.51
CA GLY A 113 -11.83 -4.06 4.13
C GLY A 113 -12.81 -3.19 3.35
N GLU A 114 -12.44 -2.85 2.12
CA GLU A 114 -13.19 -2.02 1.18
C GLU A 114 -13.57 -0.65 1.78
N GLY A 115 -14.60 0.01 1.26
CA GLY A 115 -15.09 1.31 1.71
C GLY A 115 -15.12 2.34 0.58
N ASP A 116 -16.00 3.34 0.70
CA ASP A 116 -16.22 4.32 -0.36
C ASP A 116 -14.99 5.24 -0.56
N LEU A 117 -14.37 5.68 0.53
CA LEU A 117 -13.17 6.51 0.53
C LEU A 117 -12.07 5.76 1.26
N PHE A 118 -10.84 5.89 0.80
CA PHE A 118 -9.64 5.40 1.48
C PHE A 118 -8.67 6.55 1.72
N VAL A 119 -8.07 6.57 2.90
CA VAL A 119 -7.04 7.51 3.28
C VAL A 119 -5.83 6.74 3.78
N GLN A 120 -4.68 6.99 3.17
CA GLN A 120 -3.37 6.60 3.68
C GLN A 120 -2.67 7.84 4.22
N ILE A 121 -2.36 7.82 5.51
CA ILE A 121 -1.51 8.81 6.16
C ILE A 121 -0.20 8.15 6.54
N GLY A 122 0.92 8.78 6.20
CA GLY A 122 2.24 8.34 6.61
C GLY A 122 3.05 9.50 7.16
N ALA A 123 3.80 9.28 8.24
CA ALA A 123 4.72 10.26 8.82
C ALA A 123 5.84 9.57 9.60
N ASP A 124 6.95 10.26 9.81
CA ASP A 124 8.08 9.80 10.62
C ASP A 124 7.87 10.03 12.12
N ASP A 125 6.80 10.73 12.49
CA ASP A 125 6.36 10.95 13.87
C ASP A 125 4.94 10.40 14.12
N ALA A 126 4.75 9.78 15.28
CA ALA A 126 3.49 9.12 15.62
C ALA A 126 2.37 10.10 15.98
N LEU A 127 2.69 11.20 16.67
CA LEU A 127 1.71 12.22 17.03
C LEU A 127 1.23 12.95 15.80
N VAL A 128 2.13 13.32 14.89
CA VAL A 128 1.80 13.92 13.58
C VAL A 128 0.86 13.01 12.77
N ALA A 129 1.15 11.70 12.66
CA ALA A 129 0.31 10.77 11.92
C ALA A 129 -1.10 10.61 12.54
N VAL A 130 -1.18 10.43 13.86
CA VAL A 130 -2.45 10.27 14.58
C VAL A 130 -3.27 11.56 14.54
N HIS A 131 -2.62 12.71 14.72
CA HIS A 131 -3.25 14.03 14.61
C HIS A 131 -3.92 14.22 13.24
N ALA A 132 -3.18 13.95 12.16
CA ALA A 132 -3.70 14.11 10.80
C ALA A 132 -4.95 13.25 10.56
N LEU A 133 -4.93 11.97 10.98
CA LEU A 133 -6.11 11.12 10.84
C LEU A 133 -7.28 11.66 11.66
N ARG A 134 -7.02 12.12 12.88
CA ARG A 134 -8.08 12.64 13.76
C ARG A 134 -8.75 13.87 13.16
N VAL A 135 -8.00 14.79 12.59
CA VAL A 135 -8.54 15.97 11.89
C VAL A 135 -9.44 15.54 10.73
N LEU A 136 -8.95 14.66 9.84
CA LEU A 136 -9.74 14.20 8.69
C LEU A 136 -11.02 13.46 9.11
N GLN A 137 -10.95 12.63 10.15
CA GLN A 137 -12.10 11.93 10.72
C GLN A 137 -13.14 12.93 11.26
N ARG A 138 -12.71 14.01 11.93
CA ARG A 138 -13.61 15.04 12.46
C ARG A 138 -14.26 15.86 11.34
N LEU A 139 -13.52 16.18 10.29
CA LEU A 139 -14.04 16.85 9.10
C LEU A 139 -15.07 16.00 8.34
N ALA A 140 -14.96 14.68 8.41
CA ALA A 140 -15.89 13.75 7.78
C ALA A 140 -17.25 13.63 8.49
N ALA A 141 -17.33 14.04 9.77
CA ALA A 141 -18.54 13.88 10.57
C ALA A 141 -19.78 14.45 9.87
N GLY A 142 -20.85 13.66 9.80
CA GLY A 142 -22.09 13.99 9.11
C GLY A 142 -22.07 13.79 7.58
N THR A 143 -20.90 13.53 6.98
CA THR A 143 -20.76 13.27 5.54
C THR A 143 -20.29 11.83 5.25
N ALA A 144 -19.34 11.33 6.04
CA ALA A 144 -18.84 9.97 5.96
C ALA A 144 -18.48 9.43 7.35
N ALA A 145 -18.70 8.14 7.56
CA ALA A 145 -18.38 7.43 8.80
C ALA A 145 -17.13 6.57 8.60
N LEU A 146 -16.30 6.46 9.64
CA LEU A 146 -15.15 5.55 9.63
C LEU A 146 -15.66 4.11 9.52
N ARG A 147 -15.25 3.40 8.47
CA ARG A 147 -15.56 2.00 8.24
C ARG A 147 -14.58 1.10 8.99
N TRP A 148 -13.29 1.33 8.76
CA TRP A 148 -12.21 0.63 9.43
C TRP A 148 -10.98 1.53 9.52
N GLN A 149 -10.10 1.19 10.46
CA GLN A 149 -8.79 1.80 10.61
C GLN A 149 -7.74 0.72 10.89
N SER A 150 -6.51 0.93 10.44
CA SER A 150 -5.36 0.12 10.81
C SER A 150 -4.13 1.01 10.97
N ALA A 151 -3.36 0.77 12.04
CA ALA A 151 -2.10 1.44 12.29
C ALA A 151 -0.94 0.54 11.85
N GLY A 152 0.05 1.14 11.17
CA GLY A 152 1.25 0.45 10.72
C GLY A 152 2.52 1.18 11.15
N PHE A 153 3.63 0.49 11.05
CA PHE A 153 4.96 1.03 11.30
C PHE A 153 6.00 0.46 10.33
N ALA A 154 7.07 1.22 10.15
CA ALA A 154 8.28 0.80 9.48
C ALA A 154 9.49 1.24 10.31
N ARG A 155 10.70 0.96 9.80
CA ARG A 155 11.93 1.40 10.44
C ARG A 155 11.96 2.93 10.51
N THR A 156 12.23 3.47 11.70
CA THR A 156 12.45 4.91 11.91
C THR A 156 13.66 5.42 11.13
N PRO A 157 13.58 6.57 10.44
CA PRO A 157 14.75 7.22 9.85
C PRO A 157 15.89 7.38 10.86
N GLY A 158 17.13 7.14 10.42
CA GLY A 158 18.31 7.21 11.28
C GLY A 158 18.56 5.98 12.18
N ALA A 159 17.63 5.02 12.26
CA ALA A 159 17.82 3.81 13.07
C ALA A 159 18.91 2.86 12.53
N ALA A 160 19.24 2.95 11.24
CA ALA A 160 20.36 2.23 10.64
C ALA A 160 21.54 3.19 10.39
N ALA A 161 22.78 2.71 10.57
CA ALA A 161 24.00 3.50 10.36
C ALA A 161 24.11 4.09 8.93
N ARG A 162 23.41 3.49 7.96
CA ARG A 162 23.25 4.00 6.59
C ARG A 162 21.84 3.68 6.10
N PRO A 163 21.30 4.42 5.10
CA PRO A 163 20.06 4.04 4.44
C PRO A 163 20.17 2.62 3.88
N VAL A 164 19.17 1.79 4.17
CA VAL A 164 19.07 0.39 3.73
C VAL A 164 17.61 0.05 3.48
N THR A 165 17.38 -0.97 2.66
CA THR A 165 16.03 -1.54 2.50
C THR A 165 15.46 -2.00 3.84
N ALA A 166 14.15 -1.83 3.99
CA ALA A 166 13.43 -2.16 5.22
C ALA A 166 13.42 -3.67 5.49
N ARG A 167 13.07 -4.04 6.73
CA ARG A 167 12.74 -5.41 7.10
C ARG A 167 11.27 -5.50 7.50
N ASN A 168 10.66 -6.66 7.27
CA ASN A 168 9.34 -7.01 7.79
C ASN A 168 9.44 -7.84 9.09
N LEU A 169 8.30 -8.20 9.69
CA LEU A 169 8.26 -8.94 10.96
C LEU A 169 8.67 -10.42 10.84
N MET A 170 8.71 -10.99 9.63
CA MET A 170 9.36 -12.28 9.38
C MET A 170 10.90 -12.17 9.35
N GLY A 171 11.44 -10.97 9.52
CA GLY A 171 12.87 -10.68 9.53
C GLY A 171 13.52 -10.65 8.15
N GLN A 172 12.75 -10.59 7.07
CA GLN A 172 13.25 -10.58 5.69
C GLN A 172 13.59 -9.15 5.26
N VAL A 173 14.55 -8.98 4.34
CA VAL A 173 14.73 -7.71 3.62
C VAL A 173 13.58 -7.57 2.62
N ASP A 174 12.84 -6.47 2.68
CA ASP A 174 11.58 -6.30 1.95
C ASP A 174 11.53 -4.94 1.22
N GLY A 175 11.49 -5.00 -0.11
CA GLY A 175 11.42 -3.82 -0.99
C GLY A 175 12.44 -3.80 -2.14
N THR A 176 13.43 -4.69 -2.11
CA THR A 176 14.58 -4.70 -3.04
C THR A 176 14.22 -4.64 -4.53
N ASN A 177 13.26 -5.45 -4.98
CA ASN A 177 12.85 -5.57 -6.39
C ASN A 177 11.59 -4.76 -6.74
N ASN A 178 11.32 -3.65 -6.04
CA ASN A 178 10.28 -2.73 -6.49
C ASN A 178 10.70 -2.06 -7.82
N PRO A 179 9.74 -1.77 -8.72
CA PRO A 179 10.01 -0.94 -9.88
C PRO A 179 10.47 0.45 -9.40
N LYS A 180 11.44 1.04 -10.09
CA LYS A 180 12.06 2.32 -9.67
C LYS A 180 11.73 3.44 -10.66
N PRO A 181 11.53 4.69 -10.21
CA PRO A 181 11.26 5.83 -11.10
C PRO A 181 12.31 6.03 -12.21
N SER A 182 13.55 5.59 -11.99
CA SER A 182 14.63 5.65 -12.97
C SER A 182 14.59 4.57 -14.05
N GLU A 183 13.67 3.59 -13.96
CA GLU A 183 13.57 2.48 -14.91
C GLU A 183 12.64 2.81 -16.07
N ASP A 184 13.00 2.33 -17.26
CA ASP A 184 12.17 2.44 -18.45
C ASP A 184 10.79 1.78 -18.23
N GLY A 185 9.74 2.49 -18.62
CA GLY A 185 8.36 2.05 -18.47
C GLY A 185 7.85 2.03 -17.03
N PHE A 186 8.56 2.60 -16.04
CA PHE A 186 8.07 2.72 -14.67
C PHE A 186 6.69 3.37 -14.59
N ALA A 187 6.54 4.54 -15.21
CA ALA A 187 5.31 5.31 -15.17
C ALA A 187 4.11 4.51 -15.71
N ALA A 188 4.29 3.76 -16.80
CA ALA A 188 3.23 2.91 -17.37
C ALA A 188 2.85 1.71 -16.48
N LYS A 189 3.73 1.27 -15.57
CA LYS A 189 3.45 0.20 -14.60
C LYS A 189 2.69 0.72 -13.37
N VAL A 190 2.96 1.95 -12.94
CA VAL A 190 2.47 2.49 -11.66
C VAL A 190 1.33 3.49 -11.83
N PHE A 191 1.35 4.32 -12.87
CA PHE A 191 0.42 5.42 -13.08
C PHE A 191 -0.48 5.21 -14.30
N CYS A 192 -1.76 5.55 -14.13
CA CYS A 192 -2.75 5.52 -15.19
C CYS A 192 -2.42 6.56 -16.25
N GLN A 193 -2.46 6.16 -17.51
CA GLN A 193 -2.19 7.03 -18.65
C GLN A 193 -3.49 7.62 -19.19
N ALA A 194 -3.41 8.77 -19.85
CA ALA A 194 -4.56 9.33 -20.55
C ALA A 194 -4.93 8.48 -21.77
N GLY A 195 -6.22 8.23 -21.97
CA GLY A 195 -6.75 7.44 -23.08
C GLY A 195 -6.80 5.92 -22.80
N GLY A 196 -7.27 5.15 -23.79
CA GLY A 196 -7.51 3.72 -23.63
C GLY A 196 -8.83 3.42 -22.91
N ASP A 197 -8.81 2.43 -22.01
CA ASP A 197 -9.96 1.98 -21.22
C ASP A 197 -10.09 2.69 -19.85
N GLN A 198 -9.20 3.65 -19.58
CA GLN A 198 -9.16 4.41 -18.32
C GLN A 198 -9.93 5.72 -18.44
N PRO A 199 -10.76 6.10 -17.46
CA PRO A 199 -11.46 7.37 -17.50
C PRO A 199 -10.48 8.53 -17.32
N GLY A 200 -10.67 9.61 -18.08
CA GLY A 200 -9.72 10.73 -18.14
C GLY A 200 -9.40 11.40 -16.80
N TRP A 201 -10.32 11.36 -15.84
CA TRP A 201 -10.12 11.92 -14.49
C TRP A 201 -9.04 11.19 -13.68
N LEU A 202 -8.70 9.96 -14.04
CA LEU A 202 -7.70 9.13 -13.34
C LEU A 202 -6.31 9.23 -13.98
N ALA A 203 -6.14 9.95 -15.09
CA ALA A 203 -4.83 10.14 -15.72
C ALA A 203 -3.83 10.78 -14.74
N GLY A 204 -2.65 10.17 -14.59
CA GLY A 204 -1.66 10.55 -13.56
C GLY A 204 -1.96 10.00 -12.15
N GLY A 205 -3.10 9.32 -11.96
CA GLY A 205 -3.43 8.56 -10.76
C GLY A 205 -2.90 7.13 -10.78
N SER A 206 -3.33 6.30 -9.83
CA SER A 206 -2.94 4.89 -9.71
C SER A 206 -4.10 4.06 -9.14
N TYR A 207 -4.00 2.73 -9.21
CA TYR A 207 -4.84 1.84 -8.42
C TYR A 207 -4.05 1.31 -7.23
N LEU A 208 -4.65 1.41 -6.06
CA LEU A 208 -4.12 0.83 -4.83
C LEU A 208 -4.88 -0.44 -4.47
N VAL A 209 -4.14 -1.53 -4.28
CA VAL A 209 -4.63 -2.70 -3.55
C VAL A 209 -4.10 -2.67 -2.12
N PHE A 210 -5.01 -2.72 -1.16
CA PHE A 210 -4.74 -2.91 0.26
C PHE A 210 -5.00 -4.37 0.65
N ARG A 211 -4.09 -4.96 1.42
CA ARG A 211 -4.29 -6.27 2.05
C ARG A 211 -3.76 -6.23 3.47
N ARG A 212 -4.57 -6.63 4.45
CA ARG A 212 -4.05 -7.00 5.76
C ARG A 212 -3.63 -8.46 5.71
N ILE A 213 -2.33 -8.71 5.83
CA ILE A 213 -1.75 -10.04 5.74
C ILE A 213 -1.13 -10.38 7.09
N ARG A 214 -1.79 -11.24 7.85
CA ARG A 214 -1.22 -11.76 9.09
C ARG A 214 -0.10 -12.73 8.78
N MET A 215 1.01 -12.58 9.50
CA MET A 215 2.12 -13.52 9.48
C MET A 215 1.88 -14.55 10.57
N LEU A 216 1.86 -15.83 10.22
CA LEU A 216 1.72 -16.93 11.19
C LEU A 216 3.09 -17.17 11.85
N LEU A 217 3.51 -16.22 12.70
CA LEU A 217 4.87 -16.12 13.24
C LEU A 217 5.26 -17.36 14.04
N ASP A 218 4.36 -17.90 14.87
CA ASP A 218 4.61 -19.11 15.66
C ASP A 218 5.04 -20.30 14.78
N HIS A 219 4.46 -20.44 13.58
CA HIS A 219 4.86 -21.48 12.62
C HIS A 219 6.09 -21.10 11.78
N TRP A 220 6.25 -19.81 11.47
CA TRP A 220 7.38 -19.32 10.69
C TRP A 220 8.70 -19.46 11.44
N GLU A 221 8.68 -19.17 12.74
CA GLU A 221 9.85 -19.09 13.61
C GLU A 221 10.36 -20.47 14.04
N GLU A 222 9.54 -21.51 13.94
CA GLU A 222 9.95 -22.91 14.08
C GLU A 222 10.88 -23.39 12.95
N LEU A 223 10.88 -22.70 11.79
CA LEU A 223 11.74 -23.07 10.67
C LEU A 223 13.20 -22.65 10.90
N PRO A 224 14.17 -23.53 10.61
CA PRO A 224 15.56 -23.14 10.45
C PRO A 224 15.72 -22.03 9.40
N VAL A 225 16.71 -21.14 9.59
CA VAL A 225 16.93 -19.99 8.71
C VAL A 225 17.10 -20.40 7.24
N ASP A 226 17.83 -21.48 6.95
CA ASP A 226 18.02 -21.96 5.57
C ASP A 226 16.68 -22.37 4.92
N ARG A 227 15.72 -22.88 5.70
CA ARG A 227 14.37 -23.21 5.24
C ARG A 227 13.55 -21.95 4.99
N GLN A 228 13.62 -20.97 5.89
CA GLN A 228 13.00 -19.66 5.69
C GLN A 228 13.53 -18.97 4.43
N GLU A 229 14.85 -18.99 4.21
CA GLU A 229 15.47 -18.41 3.03
C GLU A 229 15.07 -19.14 1.75
N ARG A 230 14.91 -20.48 1.77
CA ARG A 230 14.37 -21.27 0.64
C ARG A 230 12.92 -20.92 0.30
N VAL A 231 12.08 -20.68 1.31
CA VAL A 231 10.70 -20.22 1.10
C VAL A 231 10.66 -18.90 0.35
N ILE A 232 11.58 -17.99 0.65
CA ILE A 232 11.63 -16.67 0.00
C ILE A 232 12.40 -16.71 -1.32
N GLY A 233 13.52 -17.43 -1.40
CA GLY A 233 14.50 -17.40 -2.48
C GLY A 233 15.61 -16.34 -2.32
N ARG A 234 15.71 -15.72 -1.14
CA ARG A 234 16.73 -14.73 -0.78
C ARG A 234 17.24 -14.94 0.64
N ARG A 235 18.48 -14.51 0.89
CA ARG A 235 19.12 -14.57 2.22
C ARG A 235 18.50 -13.56 3.17
N LYS A 236 18.29 -13.94 4.43
CA LYS A 236 17.81 -13.02 5.47
C LYS A 236 18.91 -12.05 5.91
N SER A 237 20.18 -12.45 5.85
CA SER A 237 21.32 -11.62 6.28
C SER A 237 21.39 -10.29 5.54
N ASP A 238 21.31 -10.33 4.21
CA ASP A 238 21.62 -9.20 3.32
C ASP A 238 20.63 -9.02 2.17
N GLY A 239 19.64 -9.90 2.01
CA GLY A 239 18.66 -9.83 0.93
C GLY A 239 19.15 -10.34 -0.43
N SER A 240 20.38 -10.84 -0.55
CA SER A 240 20.90 -11.38 -1.82
C SER A 240 20.14 -12.63 -2.27
N PRO A 241 20.05 -12.90 -3.60
CA PRO A 241 19.49 -14.15 -4.11
C PRO A 241 20.24 -15.38 -3.54
N LEU A 242 19.53 -16.50 -3.30
CA LEU A 242 20.16 -17.70 -2.75
C LEU A 242 21.31 -18.26 -3.60
N ASN A 243 21.20 -18.13 -4.92
CA ASN A 243 22.18 -18.58 -5.89
C ASN A 243 23.29 -17.55 -6.16
N ALA A 244 23.29 -16.41 -5.46
CA ALA A 244 24.32 -15.39 -5.63
C ALA A 244 25.64 -15.81 -4.96
N PRO A 245 26.81 -15.48 -5.56
CA PRO A 245 28.11 -15.70 -4.94
C PRO A 245 28.24 -15.04 -3.57
N ALA A 246 29.13 -15.57 -2.72
CA ALA A 246 29.47 -14.94 -1.44
C ALA A 246 29.97 -13.49 -1.66
N GLY A 247 29.55 -12.58 -0.78
CA GLY A 247 29.85 -11.13 -0.92
C GLY A 247 28.91 -10.37 -1.86
N SER A 248 27.92 -11.04 -2.46
CA SER A 248 26.82 -10.37 -3.19
C SER A 248 25.95 -9.52 -2.25
N GLY A 249 25.19 -8.58 -2.84
CA GLY A 249 24.25 -7.73 -2.11
C GLY A 249 22.81 -7.93 -2.57
N GLU A 250 21.86 -7.25 -1.92
CA GLU A 250 20.43 -7.33 -2.28
C GLU A 250 20.16 -6.96 -3.75
N GLY A 251 20.94 -6.02 -4.30
CA GLY A 251 20.81 -5.53 -5.67
C GLY A 251 21.31 -6.50 -6.75
N THR A 252 21.91 -7.64 -6.36
CA THR A 252 22.30 -8.68 -7.32
C THR A 252 21.03 -9.22 -8.02
N PRO A 253 21.00 -9.25 -9.37
CA PRO A 253 19.87 -9.80 -10.11
C PRO A 253 19.57 -11.24 -9.73
N VAL A 254 18.28 -11.58 -9.67
CA VAL A 254 17.83 -12.95 -9.41
C VAL A 254 17.91 -13.75 -10.71
N ASP A 255 18.81 -14.72 -10.79
CA ASP A 255 18.81 -15.69 -11.87
C ASP A 255 17.87 -16.86 -11.53
N LEU A 256 16.69 -16.85 -12.14
CA LEU A 256 15.67 -17.89 -11.95
C LEU A 256 15.96 -19.18 -12.74
N SER A 257 16.92 -19.17 -13.65
CA SER A 257 17.30 -20.32 -14.49
C SER A 257 18.43 -21.16 -13.89
N ALA A 258 19.19 -20.60 -12.95
CA ALA A 258 20.30 -21.28 -12.28
C ALA A 258 19.89 -22.62 -11.68
N GLN A 259 20.76 -23.62 -11.85
CA GLN A 259 20.62 -24.96 -11.29
C GLN A 259 21.75 -25.26 -10.30
N GLY A 260 21.45 -26.09 -9.30
CA GLY A 260 22.42 -26.66 -8.38
C GLY A 260 23.19 -27.82 -9.00
N ALA A 261 24.15 -28.36 -8.24
CA ALA A 261 24.98 -29.49 -8.68
C ALA A 261 24.19 -30.79 -8.93
N ASP A 262 23.01 -30.91 -8.34
CA ASP A 262 22.05 -32.01 -8.53
C ASP A 262 21.08 -31.80 -9.70
N GLY A 263 21.22 -30.69 -10.45
CA GLY A 263 20.33 -30.32 -11.55
C GLY A 263 19.00 -29.70 -11.11
N ALA A 264 18.73 -29.60 -9.80
CA ALA A 264 17.54 -28.92 -9.29
C ALA A 264 17.70 -27.39 -9.41
N LEU A 265 16.59 -26.65 -9.41
CA LEU A 265 16.65 -25.19 -9.44
C LEU A 265 17.34 -24.64 -8.18
N ALA A 266 18.34 -23.77 -8.36
CA ALA A 266 19.09 -23.16 -7.26
C ALA A 266 18.22 -22.25 -6.38
N ILE A 267 17.16 -21.68 -6.96
CA ILE A 267 16.04 -21.05 -6.25
C ILE A 267 14.83 -21.99 -6.38
N PRO A 268 14.21 -22.47 -5.29
CA PRO A 268 13.08 -23.40 -5.35
C PRO A 268 11.95 -22.94 -6.29
N SER A 269 11.24 -23.89 -6.90
CA SER A 269 10.16 -23.60 -7.86
C SER A 269 8.96 -22.86 -7.22
N ASP A 270 8.76 -23.05 -5.92
CA ASP A 270 7.73 -22.43 -5.09
C ASP A 270 8.26 -21.23 -4.28
N ALA A 271 9.52 -20.81 -4.48
CA ALA A 271 10.08 -19.68 -3.76
C ALA A 271 9.33 -18.39 -4.09
N HIS A 272 8.99 -17.60 -3.07
CA HIS A 272 8.15 -16.41 -3.22
C HIS A 272 8.67 -15.43 -4.29
N VAL A 273 9.98 -15.14 -4.31
CA VAL A 273 10.57 -14.23 -5.31
C VAL A 273 10.47 -14.74 -6.74
N ARG A 274 10.44 -16.07 -6.94
CA ARG A 274 10.23 -16.68 -8.25
C ARG A 274 8.78 -16.56 -8.67
N VAL A 275 7.86 -16.93 -7.79
CA VAL A 275 6.43 -16.96 -8.10
C VAL A 275 5.91 -15.53 -8.35
N ALA A 276 6.39 -14.55 -7.58
CA ALA A 276 5.99 -13.15 -7.69
C ALA A 276 6.70 -12.35 -8.83
N ALA A 277 7.78 -12.88 -9.42
CA ALA A 277 8.56 -12.13 -10.40
C ALA A 277 7.74 -11.71 -11.64
N PRO A 278 7.98 -10.52 -12.23
CA PRO A 278 7.34 -10.14 -13.49
C PRO A 278 7.56 -11.16 -14.62
N ALA A 279 8.76 -11.75 -14.70
CA ALA A 279 9.09 -12.82 -15.65
C ALA A 279 8.22 -14.08 -15.50
N SER A 280 7.69 -14.31 -14.29
CA SER A 280 6.77 -15.41 -13.97
C SER A 280 5.29 -15.07 -14.21
N ASN A 281 4.97 -13.81 -14.51
CA ASN A 281 3.61 -13.28 -14.53
C ASN A 281 3.32 -12.42 -15.78
N GLY A 282 3.96 -12.73 -16.91
CA GLY A 282 3.70 -12.03 -18.18
C GLY A 282 4.02 -10.53 -18.13
N GLY A 283 5.01 -10.14 -17.32
CA GLY A 283 5.39 -8.74 -17.11
C GLY A 283 4.57 -8.00 -16.06
N ALA A 284 3.62 -8.65 -15.39
CA ALA A 284 2.83 -8.01 -14.34
C ALA A 284 3.73 -7.46 -13.23
N ALA A 285 3.47 -6.21 -12.84
CA ALA A 285 4.30 -5.48 -11.89
C ALA A 285 3.45 -4.56 -11.00
N MET A 286 3.94 -4.29 -9.81
CA MET A 286 3.34 -3.35 -8.86
C MET A 286 4.45 -2.71 -8.01
N LEU A 287 4.22 -1.48 -7.59
CA LEU A 287 5.04 -0.80 -6.59
C LEU A 287 4.52 -1.15 -5.20
N ARG A 288 5.29 -1.93 -4.43
CA ARG A 288 4.90 -2.34 -3.08
C ARG A 288 5.37 -1.31 -2.06
N ARG A 289 4.48 -0.87 -1.17
CA ARG A 289 4.76 0.12 -0.13
C ARG A 289 4.06 -0.25 1.18
N GLY A 290 4.32 -1.46 1.66
CA GLY A 290 3.67 -1.99 2.87
C GLY A 290 4.26 -1.46 4.18
N PHE A 291 3.48 -1.59 5.25
CA PHE A 291 3.88 -1.30 6.63
C PHE A 291 3.68 -2.53 7.49
N SER A 292 4.57 -2.78 8.45
CA SER A 292 4.32 -3.83 9.45
C SER A 292 3.20 -3.39 10.39
N TYR A 293 2.49 -4.33 11.00
CA TYR A 293 1.55 -4.06 12.08
C TYR A 293 1.71 -5.09 13.20
N HIS A 294 1.35 -4.70 14.42
CA HIS A 294 1.25 -5.58 15.57
C HIS A 294 0.20 -5.03 16.53
N ASP A 295 -0.93 -5.72 16.64
CA ASP A 295 -2.12 -5.28 17.35
C ASP A 295 -2.39 -6.11 18.63
N GLY A 296 -1.35 -6.77 19.14
CA GLY A 296 -1.42 -7.62 20.34
C GLY A 296 -1.58 -9.10 19.99
N LEU A 297 -2.39 -9.81 20.78
CA LEU A 297 -2.63 -11.25 20.67
C LEU A 297 -4.09 -11.53 20.30
N LEU A 298 -4.30 -12.56 19.48
CA LEU A 298 -5.61 -13.13 19.20
C LEU A 298 -6.12 -13.96 20.39
N PRO A 299 -7.42 -14.33 20.43
CA PRO A 299 -7.99 -15.14 21.51
C PRO A 299 -7.29 -16.49 21.74
N ASP A 300 -6.63 -17.04 20.71
CA ASP A 300 -5.86 -18.28 20.80
C ASP A 300 -4.42 -18.09 21.30
N GLY A 301 -4.03 -16.84 21.61
CA GLY A 301 -2.69 -16.48 22.08
C GLY A 301 -1.68 -16.21 20.97
N SER A 302 -2.03 -16.45 19.70
CA SER A 302 -1.13 -16.15 18.58
C SER A 302 -1.03 -14.64 18.33
N PRO A 303 0.10 -14.12 17.83
CA PRO A 303 0.25 -12.69 17.56
C PRO A 303 -0.66 -12.23 16.41
N ASP A 304 -1.42 -11.15 16.63
CA ASP A 304 -2.02 -10.39 15.54
C ASP A 304 -0.97 -9.43 14.99
N ALA A 305 -0.07 -9.99 14.17
CA ALA A 305 1.06 -9.27 13.61
C ALA A 305 1.28 -9.65 12.14
N GLY A 306 1.73 -8.70 11.33
CA GLY A 306 2.00 -8.97 9.93
C GLY A 306 2.28 -7.73 9.10
N LEU A 307 1.75 -7.73 7.89
CA LEU A 307 1.96 -6.68 6.89
C LEU A 307 0.62 -6.06 6.45
N LEU A 308 0.52 -4.74 6.59
CA LEU A 308 -0.42 -3.92 5.85
C LEU A 308 0.19 -3.71 4.46
N PHE A 309 -0.11 -4.63 3.56
CA PHE A 309 0.42 -4.62 2.21
C PHE A 309 -0.34 -3.60 1.36
N LEU A 310 0.42 -2.71 0.73
CA LEU A 310 -0.08 -1.70 -0.21
C LEU A 310 0.65 -1.89 -1.53
N ALA A 311 -0.09 -2.05 -2.62
CA ALA A 311 0.46 -2.18 -3.97
C ALA A 311 -0.17 -1.18 -4.92
N PHE A 312 0.66 -0.32 -5.50
CA PHE A 312 0.27 0.66 -6.52
C PHE A 312 0.58 0.12 -7.92
N GLN A 313 -0.38 0.27 -8.83
CA GLN A 313 -0.23 -0.13 -10.23
C GLN A 313 -1.17 0.67 -11.15
N ALA A 314 -0.83 0.76 -12.43
CA ALA A 314 -1.67 1.39 -13.43
C ALA A 314 -2.92 0.57 -13.77
N ASP A 315 -2.88 -0.76 -13.56
CA ASP A 315 -4.01 -1.67 -13.76
C ASP A 315 -3.86 -2.92 -12.86
N PRO A 316 -4.74 -3.17 -11.88
CA PRO A 316 -4.71 -4.35 -11.01
C PRO A 316 -4.75 -5.68 -11.79
N ARG A 317 -5.31 -5.70 -13.01
CA ARG A 317 -5.36 -6.87 -13.89
C ARG A 317 -3.98 -7.19 -14.51
N LYS A 318 -3.07 -6.22 -14.52
CA LYS A 318 -1.68 -6.32 -14.98
C LYS A 318 -0.67 -6.14 -13.84
N GLY A 319 -1.12 -6.22 -12.59
CA GLY A 319 -0.29 -6.07 -11.40
C GLY A 319 -0.66 -7.10 -10.35
N PHE A 320 -1.35 -6.66 -9.30
CA PHE A 320 -1.73 -7.51 -8.16
C PHE A 320 -2.46 -8.81 -8.52
N THR A 321 -3.51 -8.73 -9.36
CA THR A 321 -4.43 -9.86 -9.58
C THR A 321 -3.75 -11.12 -10.15
N PRO A 322 -3.00 -11.06 -11.27
CA PRO A 322 -2.33 -12.25 -11.80
C PRO A 322 -1.26 -12.78 -10.84
N VAL A 323 -0.52 -11.90 -10.15
CA VAL A 323 0.50 -12.29 -9.19
C VAL A 323 -0.12 -13.03 -8.01
N GLN A 324 -1.12 -12.45 -7.35
CA GLN A 324 -1.81 -13.07 -6.21
C GLN A 324 -2.48 -14.39 -6.60
N ARG A 325 -3.03 -14.49 -7.82
CA ARG A 325 -3.61 -15.74 -8.33
C ARG A 325 -2.56 -16.85 -8.40
N LYS A 326 -1.33 -16.53 -8.79
CA LYS A 326 -0.23 -17.49 -8.82
C LYS A 326 0.26 -17.83 -7.41
N LEU A 327 0.41 -16.81 -6.55
CA LEU A 327 0.85 -16.97 -5.17
C LEU A 327 -0.08 -17.91 -4.38
N SER A 328 -1.39 -17.66 -4.43
CA SER A 328 -2.42 -18.44 -3.72
C SER A 328 -2.47 -19.94 -4.05
N ARG A 329 -1.78 -20.38 -5.12
CA ARG A 329 -1.75 -21.79 -5.56
C ARG A 329 -0.38 -22.43 -5.51
N GLY A 330 0.68 -21.65 -5.62
CA GLY A 330 2.03 -22.17 -5.87
C GLY A 330 3.15 -21.54 -5.05
N ASP A 331 2.84 -20.65 -4.12
CA ASP A 331 3.84 -19.99 -3.28
C ASP A 331 4.07 -20.73 -1.96
N GLY A 332 5.33 -21.08 -1.72
CA GLY A 332 5.77 -21.70 -0.47
C GLY A 332 5.61 -20.81 0.76
N LEU A 333 5.46 -19.49 0.59
CA LEU A 333 5.21 -18.54 1.68
C LEU A 333 3.74 -18.52 2.11
N SER A 334 2.80 -18.85 1.23
CA SER A 334 1.36 -18.70 1.49
C SER A 334 0.87 -19.50 2.71
N ARG A 335 1.52 -20.63 3.06
CA ARG A 335 1.22 -21.40 4.28
C ARG A 335 1.59 -20.70 5.60
N PHE A 336 2.37 -19.63 5.54
CA PHE A 336 2.78 -18.82 6.70
C PHE A 336 2.07 -17.47 6.74
N LEU A 337 1.08 -17.27 5.86
CA LEU A 337 0.34 -16.02 5.73
C LEU A 337 -1.16 -16.29 5.80
N ARG A 338 -1.90 -15.30 6.28
CA ARG A 338 -3.36 -15.27 6.17
C ARG A 338 -3.80 -13.89 5.72
N HIS A 339 -4.52 -13.81 4.61
CA HIS A 339 -5.13 -12.57 4.18
C HIS A 339 -6.47 -12.38 4.90
N GLU A 340 -6.59 -11.29 5.67
CA GLU A 340 -7.71 -11.06 6.59
C GLU A 340 -8.51 -9.79 6.30
N ALA A 341 -7.99 -8.92 5.43
CA ALA A 341 -8.76 -7.81 4.88
C ALA A 341 -8.24 -7.44 3.49
N SER A 342 -9.10 -6.82 2.70
CA SER A 342 -8.82 -6.42 1.32
C SER A 342 -9.46 -5.07 1.00
N GLY A 343 -8.87 -4.32 0.09
CA GLY A 343 -9.48 -3.12 -0.49
C GLY A 343 -8.89 -2.83 -1.86
N LEU A 344 -9.72 -2.36 -2.79
CA LEU A 344 -9.27 -1.85 -4.08
C LEU A 344 -9.78 -0.42 -4.30
N TYR A 345 -8.85 0.50 -4.53
CA TYR A 345 -9.15 1.94 -4.61
C TYR A 345 -8.51 2.59 -5.84
N ALA A 346 -9.23 3.51 -6.48
CA ALA A 346 -8.70 4.38 -7.52
C ALA A 346 -8.17 5.66 -6.86
N VAL A 347 -6.87 5.86 -6.94
CA VAL A 347 -6.15 7.01 -6.38
C VAL A 347 -6.03 8.06 -7.49
N PRO A 348 -6.77 9.20 -7.44
CA PRO A 348 -6.65 10.24 -8.46
C PRO A 348 -5.22 10.82 -8.53
N PRO A 349 -4.89 11.60 -9.59
CA PRO A 349 -3.67 12.40 -9.60
C PRO A 349 -3.65 13.41 -8.45
N GLY A 350 -2.51 14.09 -8.28
CA GLY A 350 -2.43 15.20 -7.34
C GLY A 350 -3.38 16.35 -7.71
N PRO A 351 -3.72 17.21 -6.75
CA PRO A 351 -4.74 18.23 -6.97
C PRO A 351 -4.20 19.35 -7.88
N PRO A 352 -5.00 19.89 -8.82
CA PRO A 352 -4.57 21.01 -9.64
C PRO A 352 -4.33 22.27 -8.79
N THR A 353 -3.59 23.25 -9.31
CA THR A 353 -3.35 24.52 -8.61
C THR A 353 -4.67 25.20 -8.22
N GLY A 354 -4.83 25.53 -6.94
CA GLY A 354 -6.07 26.11 -6.40
C GLY A 354 -7.26 25.14 -6.32
N GLY A 355 -7.07 23.89 -6.72
CA GLY A 355 -8.08 22.84 -6.70
C GLY A 355 -7.96 21.87 -5.53
N TYR A 356 -8.71 20.77 -5.61
CA TYR A 356 -8.78 19.75 -4.56
C TYR A 356 -8.64 18.32 -5.10
N LEU A 357 -8.29 17.39 -4.21
CA LEU A 357 -8.14 15.97 -4.56
C LEU A 357 -9.45 15.42 -5.12
N GLY A 358 -9.40 14.78 -6.28
CA GLY A 358 -10.59 14.25 -6.96
C GLY A 358 -11.44 15.27 -7.71
N GLN A 359 -11.00 16.53 -7.84
CA GLN A 359 -11.76 17.55 -8.56
C GLN A 359 -12.14 17.14 -9.99
N GLN A 360 -11.22 16.50 -10.71
CA GLN A 360 -11.46 16.06 -12.10
C GLN A 360 -12.58 14.99 -12.20
N LEU A 361 -12.80 14.19 -11.16
CA LEU A 361 -13.93 13.25 -11.09
C LEU A 361 -15.26 13.99 -10.85
N LEU A 362 -15.24 15.00 -9.97
CA LEU A 362 -16.46 15.67 -9.50
C LEU A 362 -16.88 16.89 -10.30
N GLU A 363 -16.02 17.43 -11.17
CA GLU A 363 -16.27 18.65 -11.94
C GLU A 363 -15.88 18.54 -13.43
N GLY A 364 -15.12 17.51 -13.82
CA GLY A 364 -14.76 17.26 -15.22
C GLY A 364 -15.61 16.19 -15.88
#